data_AF-A0A959Y5G9-F1
#
_entry.id   AF-A0A959Y5G9-F1
#
_cell.length_a   1.000
_cell.length_b   1.000
_cell.length_c   1.000
_cell.angle_alpha   90.00
_cell.angle_beta   90.00
_cell.angle_gamma   90.00
#
_symmetry.space_group_name_H-M   'P 1'
#
loop_
_entity.id
_entity.type
_entity.pdbx_description
1 polymer ?
#
loop_
_entity_poly.entity_id
_entity_poly.type
_entity_poly.pdbx_seq_one_letter_code
_entity_poly.pdbx_strand_id
1 'polypeptide(L)' 'EENEYKGEVPVDKKGRFLLELDIDKTYTVELTKEGYERKLMLIDTQLPEGLVEYPDYECYVNLTPEEAHQGKQDFYTDFP' A
#
# COMPACT_ATOMS: atom_id res chain seq x y z
N GLU A 1 -10.25 -8.43 14.53
CA GLU A 1 -9.46 -7.38 15.22
C GLU A 1 -9.78 -6.05 14.57
N GLU A 2 -9.76 -4.97 15.34
CA GLU A 2 -10.01 -3.61 14.83
C GLU A 2 -8.66 -3.00 14.42
N ASN A 3 -8.61 -2.36 13.25
CA ASN A 3 -7.38 -1.72 12.77
C ASN A 3 -7.08 -0.49 13.62
N GLU A 4 -5.88 -0.42 14.19
CA GLU A 4 -5.39 0.75 14.92
C GLU A 4 -4.60 1.66 13.99
N TYR A 5 -4.96 2.95 13.91
CA TYR A 5 -4.20 3.92 13.13
C TYR A 5 -2.85 4.21 13.81
N LYS A 6 -1.75 3.95 13.10
CA LYS A 6 -0.38 4.13 13.61
C LYS A 6 0.24 5.49 13.27
N GLY A 7 -0.21 6.15 12.21
CA GLY A 7 0.30 7.46 11.81
C GLY A 7 0.35 7.67 10.31
N GLU A 8 0.93 8.80 9.92
CA GLU A 8 1.20 9.20 8.55
C GLU A 8 2.71 9.37 8.33
N VAL A 9 3.18 8.92 7.17
CA VAL A 9 4.59 9.05 6.77
C VAL A 9 4.68 9.98 5.57
N PRO A 10 5.42 11.10 5.66
CA PRO A 10 5.57 12.02 4.54
C PRO A 10 6.42 11.38 3.44
N VAL A 11 6.10 11.76 2.21
CA VAL A 11 6.83 11.33 1.01
C VAL A 11 7.92 12.37 0.67
N ASP A 12 9.07 11.92 0.19
CA ASP A 12 10.14 12.81 -0.26
C ASP A 12 9.78 13.53 -1.58
N LYS A 13 10.60 14.51 -1.98
CA LYS A 13 10.39 15.29 -3.23
C LYS A 13 10.39 14.43 -4.51
N LYS A 14 10.85 13.18 -4.43
CA LYS A 14 10.92 12.22 -5.55
C LYS A 14 9.82 11.17 -5.47
N GLY A 15 8.89 11.26 -4.52
CA GLY A 15 7.80 10.31 -4.39
C GLY A 15 8.15 9.04 -3.59
N ARG A 16 9.27 9.03 -2.86
CA ARG A 16 9.72 7.87 -2.08
C ARG A 16 9.37 8.03 -0.60
N PHE A 17 9.04 6.94 0.06
CA PHE A 17 8.82 6.86 1.50
C PHE A 17 9.46 5.58 2.04
N LEU A 18 9.79 5.58 3.33
CA LEU A 18 10.36 4.43 4.04
C LEU A 18 9.40 4.08 5.19
N LEU A 19 9.11 2.79 5.36
CA LEU A 19 8.34 2.29 6.49
C LEU A 19 9.23 1.36 7.31
N GLU A 20 9.39 1.66 8.60
CA GLU A 20 9.99 0.76 9.58
C GLU A 20 8.84 0.09 10.32
N LEU A 21 8.65 -1.21 10.10
CA LEU A 21 7.50 -1.99 10.59
C LEU A 21 7.97 -3.08 11.54
N ASP A 22 7.17 -3.36 12.57
CA ASP A 22 7.44 -4.47 13.49
C ASP A 22 7.21 -5.81 12.77
N ILE A 23 8.02 -6.81 13.11
CA ILE A 23 7.86 -8.19 12.63
C ILE A 23 6.63 -8.85 13.25
N ASP A 24 6.12 -9.90 12.60
CA ASP A 24 4.96 -10.69 13.04
C ASP A 24 3.68 -9.85 13.22
N LYS A 25 3.49 -8.88 12.34
CA LYS A 25 2.31 -8.01 12.27
C LYS A 25 1.76 -7.95 10.85
N THR A 26 0.52 -7.47 10.76
CA THR A 26 -0.11 -7.16 9.48
C THR A 26 -0.49 -5.69 9.48
N TYR A 27 -0.06 -4.97 8.45
CA TYR A 27 -0.33 -3.54 8.29
C TYR A 27 -1.17 -3.30 7.04
N THR A 28 -2.07 -2.32 7.12
CA THR A 28 -2.70 -1.74 5.94
C THR A 28 -2.09 -0.37 5.71
N VAL A 29 -1.47 -0.18 4.55
CA VAL A 29 -0.91 1.10 4.12
C VAL A 29 -1.89 1.74 3.15
N GLU A 30 -2.32 2.96 3.47
CA GLU A 30 -3.09 3.81 2.58
C GLU A 30 -2.18 4.82 1.91
N LEU A 31 -2.23 4.86 0.58
CA LEU A 31 -1.55 5.88 -0.22
C LEU A 31 -2.59 6.83 -0.78
N THR A 32 -2.37 8.12 -0.55
CA THR A 32 -3.18 9.21 -1.08
C THR A 32 -2.30 10.21 -1.83
N LYS A 33 -2.82 10.70 -2.95
CA LYS A 33 -2.21 11.76 -3.75
C LYS A 33 -3.31 12.48 -4.52
N GLU A 34 -3.32 13.81 -4.49
CA GLU A 34 -4.31 14.61 -5.19
C GLU A 34 -4.35 14.27 -6.70
N GLY A 35 -5.55 14.07 -7.24
CA GLY A 35 -5.80 13.67 -8.63
C GLY A 35 -5.58 12.18 -8.94
N TYR A 36 -5.30 11.37 -7.92
CA TYR A 36 -5.14 9.91 -8.03
C TYR A 36 -6.04 9.19 -7.04
N GLU A 37 -6.46 7.99 -7.42
CA GLU A 37 -7.25 7.13 -6.56
C GLU A 37 -6.50 6.73 -5.31
N ARG A 38 -7.23 6.66 -4.19
CA ARG A 38 -6.75 6.05 -2.94
C ARG A 38 -6.35 4.60 -3.22
N LYS A 39 -5.14 4.22 -2.80
CA LYS A 39 -4.67 2.84 -2.91
C LYS A 39 -4.43 2.25 -1.53
N LEU A 40 -4.97 1.06 -1.31
CA LEU A 40 -4.72 0.26 -0.11
C LEU A 40 -3.75 -0.89 -0.44
N MET A 41 -2.77 -1.10 0.44
CA MET A 41 -1.82 -2.21 0.35
C MET A 41 -1.78 -2.95 1.68
N LEU A 42 -1.81 -4.27 1.62
CA LEU A 42 -1.60 -5.12 2.79
C LEU A 42 -0.12 -5.52 2.84
N ILE A 43 0.52 -5.31 3.97
CA ILE A 43 1.89 -5.75 4.22
C ILE A 43 1.84 -6.76 5.36
N ASP A 44 2.31 -7.96 5.10
CA ASP A 44 2.49 -9.02 6.09
C ASP A 44 3.98 -9.14 6.43
N THR A 45 4.32 -8.91 7.70
CA THR A 45 5.71 -8.96 8.20
C THR A 45 6.03 -10.27 8.92
N GLN A 46 5.21 -11.32 8.74
CA GLN A 46 5.51 -12.66 9.25
C GLN A 46 6.80 -13.22 8.65
N LEU A 47 7.75 -13.57 9.51
CA LEU A 47 9.02 -14.18 9.11
C LEU A 47 8.85 -15.69 8.89
N PRO A 48 9.37 -16.25 7.78
CA PRO A 48 9.47 -17.69 7.63
C PRO A 48 10.35 -18.31 8.73
N GLU A 49 10.03 -19.54 9.14
CA GLU A 49 10.80 -20.25 10.16
C GLU A 49 12.30 -20.32 9.80
N GLY A 50 13.15 -19.79 10.68
CA GLY A 50 14.61 -19.80 10.52
C GLY A 50 15.23 -18.50 10.01
N LEU A 51 14.42 -17.48 9.68
CA LEU A 51 14.91 -16.12 9.39
C LEU A 51 14.81 -15.25 10.65
N VAL A 52 15.90 -14.55 10.96
CA VAL A 52 15.99 -13.63 12.12
C VAL A 52 15.60 -12.20 11.71
N GLU A 53 15.83 -11.83 10.44
CA GLU A 53 15.56 -10.48 9.89
C GLU A 53 15.03 -10.59 8.46
N TYR A 54 14.11 -9.71 8.07
CA TYR A 54 13.71 -9.53 6.67
C TYR A 54 14.77 -8.68 5.95
N PRO A 55 15.21 -9.05 4.74
CA PRO A 55 15.98 -8.12 3.92
C PRO A 55 15.14 -6.89 3.58
N ASP A 56 15.81 -5.75 3.37
CA ASP A 56 15.16 -4.52 2.91
C ASP A 56 14.32 -4.80 1.66
N TYR A 57 13.03 -4.46 1.70
CA TYR A 57 12.11 -4.62 0.59
C TYR A 57 11.86 -3.27 -0.09
N GLU A 58 12.25 -3.16 -1.36
CA GLU A 58 12.02 -2.00 -2.21
C GLU A 58 11.05 -2.34 -3.34
N CYS A 59 9.99 -1.55 -3.51
CA CYS A 59 9.05 -1.71 -4.60
C CYS A 59 8.54 -0.37 -5.14
N TYR A 60 7.98 -0.41 -6.34
CA TYR A 60 7.31 0.73 -6.96
C TYR A 60 5.81 0.53 -6.93
N VAL A 61 5.09 1.56 -6.49
CA VAL A 61 3.64 1.52 -6.43
C VAL A 61 3.06 2.44 -7.50
N ASN A 62 2.38 1.84 -8.47
CA ASN A 62 1.64 2.61 -9.48
C ASN A 62 0.34 3.15 -8.89
N LEU A 63 0.07 4.43 -9.16
CA LEU A 63 -1.19 5.11 -8.83
C LEU A 63 -2.01 5.34 -10.11
N THR A 64 -3.31 5.16 -9.99
CA THR A 64 -4.26 5.39 -11.08
C THR A 64 -4.79 6.82 -10.98
N PRO A 65 -4.69 7.66 -12.02
CA PRO A 65 -5.35 8.96 -12.03
C PRO A 65 -6.87 8.78 -11.93
N GLU A 66 -7.55 9.63 -11.17
CA GLU A 66 -9.03 9.54 -11.02
C GLU A 66 -9.75 9.66 -12.37
N GLU A 67 -9.18 10.45 -13.28
CA GLU A 67 -9.71 10.67 -14.63
C GLU A 67 -9.59 9.44 -15.55
N ALA A 68 -8.78 8.43 -15.18
CA ALA A 68 -8.56 7.24 -16.01
C ALA A 68 -9.83 6.38 -16.21
N HIS A 69 -10.88 6.64 -15.43
CA HIS A 69 -12.20 6.02 -15.56
C HIS A 69 -13.19 6.86 -16.37
N GLN A 70 -12.84 8.10 -16.76
CA GLN A 70 -13.70 8.91 -17.63
C GLN A 70 -13.85 8.24 -19.00
N GLY A 71 -15.04 7.69 -19.26
CA GLY A 71 -15.40 7.04 -20.53
C GLY A 71 -15.36 5.51 -20.50
N LYS A 72 -15.01 4.86 -19.38
CA LYS A 72 -15.24 3.43 -19.17
C LYS A 72 -16.56 3.26 -18.43
N GLN A 73 -17.52 2.56 -19.05
CA GLN A 73 -18.71 2.13 -18.32
C GLN A 73 -18.27 1.10 -17.28
N ASP A 74 -18.57 1.36 -16.00
CA ASP A 74 -18.41 0.44 -14.86
C ASP A 74 -19.39 -0.76 -14.94
N PHE A 75 -19.51 -1.36 -16.12
CA PHE A 75 -20.27 -2.58 -16.34
C PHE A 75 -19.26 -3.64 -16.75
N TYR A 76 -19.23 -4.75 -16.01
CA TYR A 76 -18.29 -5.88 -16.10
C TYR A 76 -17.02 -5.78 -15.23
N THR A 77 -17.19 -5.65 -13.93
CA THR A 77 -16.28 -6.30 -12.96
C THR A 77 -17.06 -7.17 -11.97
N ASP A 78 -18.10 -7.87 -12.43
CA ASP A 78 -18.71 -8.98 -11.71
C ASP A 78 -18.25 -10.31 -12.34
N PHE A 79 -17.40 -11.03 -11.59
CA PHE A 79 -17.17 -12.49 -11.51
C PHE A 79 -16.93 -13.33 -12.80
N PRO A 80 -15.94 -14.24 -12.73
CA PRO A 80 -16.17 -15.55 -12.11
C PRO A 80 -15.33 -15.85 -10.87
#